data_AF-A0A7S4G5F6-F1
#
_entry.id   AF-A0A7S4G5F6-F1
#
_cell.length_a   1.000
_cell.length_b   1.000
_cell.length_c   1.000
_cell.angle_alpha   90.00
_cell.angle_beta   90.00
_cell.angle_gamma   90.00
#
_symmetry.space_group_name_H-M   'P 1'
#
loop_
_entity.id
_entity.type
_entity.pdbx_description
1 polymer ?
#
loop_
_entity_poly.entity_id
_entity_poly.type
_entity_poly.pdbx_seq_one_letter_code
_entity_poly.pdbx_strand_id
1 'polypeptide(L)'
;ENMKGTVAYLEDLSVDVTKVVNTLPAIFGCSIEKNLHPKVVFLTQEMGRSTSEIETLPAFLAYSLHSRIEPRYRYLQHVDHNTGCSLSYMLTPGDEKFARVVAGTSLEEYMTWRSKELGIAPAR
;
A
#
# COMPACT_ATOMS: atom_id res chain seq x y z
N GLU A 1 -13.96 -21.47 -6.40
CA GLU A 1 -14.78 -20.24 -6.39
C GLU A 1 -13.96 -18.94 -6.31
N ASN A 2 -12.87 -18.86 -5.52
CA ASN A 2 -12.07 -17.63 -5.37
C ASN A 2 -11.54 -16.98 -6.66
N MET A 3 -11.14 -17.75 -7.68
CA MET A 3 -10.57 -17.18 -8.91
C MET A 3 -11.58 -16.33 -9.69
N LYS A 4 -12.83 -16.80 -9.82
CA LYS A 4 -13.89 -16.06 -10.52
C LYS A 4 -14.27 -14.78 -9.77
N GLY A 5 -14.39 -14.85 -8.44
CA GLY A 5 -14.70 -13.68 -7.62
C GLY A 5 -13.59 -12.62 -7.65
N THR A 6 -12.32 -13.04 -7.65
CA THR A 6 -11.18 -12.11 -7.72
C THR A 6 -11.10 -11.41 -9.07
N VAL A 7 -11.35 -12.12 -10.17
CA VAL A 7 -11.39 -11.51 -11.51
C VAL A 7 -12.50 -10.48 -11.60
N ALA A 8 -13.74 -10.84 -11.23
CA ALA A 8 -14.87 -9.92 -11.26
C ALA A 8 -14.61 -8.66 -10.40
N TYR A 9 -14.01 -8.84 -9.22
CA TYR A 9 -13.62 -7.72 -8.37
C TYR A 9 -12.61 -6.79 -9.05
N LEU A 10 -11.59 -7.33 -9.74
CA LEU A 10 -10.62 -6.52 -10.48
C LEU A 10 -11.26 -5.80 -11.68
N GLU A 11 -12.22 -6.44 -12.36
CA GLU A 11 -13.00 -5.82 -13.43
C GLU A 11 -13.82 -4.62 -12.90
N ASP A 12 -14.45 -4.76 -11.73
CA ASP A 12 -15.20 -3.69 -11.08
C ASP A 12 -14.32 -2.48 -10.70
N LEU A 13 -13.02 -2.72 -10.43
CA LEU A 13 -12.06 -1.64 -10.19
C LEU A 13 -11.60 -0.92 -11.47
N SER A 14 -12.06 -1.39 -12.63
CA SER A 14 -11.65 -0.89 -13.95
C SER A 14 -10.14 -0.94 -14.17
N VAL A 15 -9.48 -1.99 -13.67
CA VAL A 15 -8.04 -2.22 -13.90
C VAL A 15 -7.79 -3.31 -14.94
N ASP A 16 -6.64 -3.29 -15.60
CA ASP A 16 -6.18 -4.39 -16.44
C ASP A 16 -5.92 -5.66 -15.61
N VAL A 17 -6.94 -6.51 -15.56
CA VAL A 17 -6.93 -7.80 -14.84
C VAL A 17 -5.77 -8.67 -15.27
N THR A 18 -5.46 -8.71 -16.58
CA THR A 18 -4.41 -9.58 -17.13
C THR A 18 -3.05 -9.14 -16.60
N LYS A 19 -2.80 -7.84 -16.59
CA LYS A 19 -1.56 -7.26 -16.05
C LYS A 19 -1.42 -7.54 -14.55
N VAL A 20 -2.48 -7.34 -13.77
CA VAL A 20 -2.46 -7.57 -12.32
C VAL A 20 -2.23 -9.05 -12.01
N VAL A 21 -2.97 -9.96 -12.64
CA VAL A 21 -2.89 -11.41 -12.39
C VAL A 21 -1.55 -11.99 -12.83
N ASN A 22 -0.99 -11.56 -13.98
CA ASN A 22 0.32 -12.02 -14.43
C ASN A 22 1.46 -11.55 -13.52
N THR A 23 1.32 -10.36 -12.91
CA THR A 23 2.33 -9.80 -12.01
C THR A 23 2.21 -10.36 -10.59
N LEU A 24 0.99 -10.62 -10.13
CA LEU A 24 0.70 -11.12 -8.78
C LEU A 24 -0.28 -12.31 -8.82
N PRO A 25 0.14 -13.50 -9.27
CA PRO A 25 -0.75 -14.67 -9.32
C PRO A 25 -1.30 -15.09 -7.95
N ALA A 26 -0.55 -14.79 -6.88
CA ALA A 26 -0.94 -15.08 -5.50
C ALA A 26 -2.22 -14.33 -5.04
N ILE A 27 -2.68 -13.34 -5.79
CA ILE A 27 -3.90 -12.57 -5.47
C ILE A 27 -5.14 -13.46 -5.33
N PHE A 28 -5.21 -14.59 -6.03
CA PHE A 28 -6.32 -15.55 -5.93
C PHE A 28 -6.41 -16.26 -4.57
N GLY A 29 -5.32 -16.27 -3.81
CA GLY A 29 -5.29 -16.76 -2.44
C GLY A 29 -5.74 -15.73 -1.40
N CYS A 30 -5.89 -14.46 -1.79
CA CYS A 30 -6.28 -13.39 -0.88
C CYS A 30 -7.80 -13.31 -0.73
N SER A 31 -8.28 -13.01 0.48
CA SER A 31 -9.68 -12.68 0.70
C SER A 31 -9.99 -11.29 0.16
N ILE A 32 -11.06 -11.16 -0.64
CA ILE A 32 -11.52 -9.85 -1.12
C ILE A 32 -11.88 -8.99 0.09
N GLU A 33 -12.86 -9.41 0.89
CA GLU A 33 -13.38 -8.64 2.03
C GLU A 33 -12.34 -8.34 3.12
N LYS A 34 -11.48 -9.31 3.45
CA LYS A 34 -10.54 -9.17 4.57
C LYS A 34 -9.16 -8.64 4.17
N ASN A 35 -8.84 -8.56 2.88
CA ASN A 35 -7.50 -8.20 2.43
C ASN A 35 -7.48 -7.21 1.27
N LEU A 36 -8.11 -7.53 0.13
CA LEU A 36 -8.01 -6.70 -1.07
C LEU A 36 -8.86 -5.44 -0.95
N HIS A 37 -10.12 -5.58 -0.55
CA HIS A 37 -11.07 -4.48 -0.45
C HIS A 37 -10.62 -3.38 0.51
N PRO A 38 -10.16 -3.69 1.75
CA PRO A 38 -9.65 -2.66 2.66
C PRO A 38 -8.48 -1.86 2.08
N LYS A 39 -7.58 -2.49 1.30
CA LYS A 39 -6.44 -1.80 0.67
C LYS A 39 -6.90 -0.85 -0.43
N VAL A 40 -7.88 -1.26 -1.23
CA VAL A 40 -8.44 -0.44 -2.31
C VAL A 40 -9.26 0.73 -1.75
N VAL A 41 -10.04 0.49 -0.70
CA VAL A 41 -10.74 1.55 0.04
C VAL A 41 -9.75 2.56 0.59
N PHE A 42 -8.66 2.12 1.24
CA PHE A 42 -7.63 3.03 1.73
C PHE A 42 -6.98 3.84 0.59
N LEU A 43 -6.65 3.20 -0.55
CA LEU A 43 -6.08 3.89 -1.71
C LEU A 43 -7.00 5.01 -2.23
N THR A 44 -8.30 4.72 -2.34
CA THR A 44 -9.26 5.62 -2.99
C THR A 44 -9.83 6.68 -2.04
N GLN A 45 -10.18 6.28 -0.81
CA GLN A 45 -10.87 7.15 0.14
C GLN A 45 -9.91 7.89 1.08
N GLU A 46 -8.86 7.23 1.57
CA GLU A 46 -7.92 7.85 2.52
C GLU A 46 -6.78 8.56 1.80
N MET A 47 -6.25 7.96 0.73
CA MET A 47 -5.16 8.54 -0.06
C MET A 47 -5.66 9.43 -1.20
N GLY A 48 -6.94 9.33 -1.59
CA GLY A 48 -7.51 10.10 -2.70
C GLY A 48 -6.95 9.73 -4.07
N ARG A 49 -6.50 8.48 -4.26
CA ARG A 49 -5.78 8.02 -5.46
C ARG A 49 -6.66 7.15 -6.34
N SER A 50 -6.28 7.05 -7.62
CA SER A 50 -7.00 6.24 -8.61
C SER A 50 -6.62 4.76 -8.50
N THR A 51 -7.59 3.86 -8.75
CA THR A 51 -7.36 2.42 -8.89
C THR A 51 -6.39 2.09 -10.03
N SER A 52 -6.27 2.96 -11.05
CA SER A 52 -5.28 2.81 -12.14
C SER A 52 -3.84 2.71 -11.64
N GLU A 53 -3.52 3.24 -10.46
CA GLU A 53 -2.18 3.10 -9.89
C GLU A 53 -1.85 1.65 -9.49
N ILE A 54 -2.86 0.82 -9.26
CA ILE A 54 -2.69 -0.63 -9.05
C ILE A 54 -2.09 -1.27 -10.30
N GLU A 55 -2.38 -0.77 -11.49
CA GLU A 55 -1.75 -1.27 -12.72
C GLU A 55 -0.28 -0.88 -12.83
N THR A 56 0.11 0.25 -12.24
CA THR A 56 1.49 0.72 -12.22
C THR A 56 2.33 -0.02 -11.17
N LEU A 57 1.68 -0.44 -10.08
CA LEU A 57 2.27 -1.23 -9.01
C LEU A 57 1.30 -2.32 -8.54
N PRO A 58 1.15 -3.45 -9.26
CA PRO A 58 0.26 -4.54 -8.83
C PRO A 58 0.64 -5.10 -7.46
N ALA A 59 1.94 -5.04 -7.11
CA ALA A 59 2.47 -5.38 -5.80
C ALA A 59 1.87 -4.55 -4.65
N PHE A 60 1.19 -3.44 -4.91
CA PHE A 60 0.39 -2.71 -3.92
C PHE A 60 -0.52 -3.64 -3.13
N LEU A 61 -1.20 -4.55 -3.84
CA LEU A 61 -2.13 -5.52 -3.23
C LEU A 61 -1.40 -6.59 -2.41
N ALA A 62 -0.09 -6.77 -2.58
CA ALA A 62 0.71 -7.67 -1.76
C ALA A 62 1.23 -7.02 -0.46
N TYR A 63 1.36 -5.68 -0.41
CA TYR A 63 1.81 -5.01 0.80
C TYR A 63 0.76 -5.08 1.92
N SER A 64 1.24 -5.12 3.16
CA SER A 64 0.37 -5.04 4.33
C SER A 64 -0.22 -3.64 4.46
N LEU A 65 -1.55 -3.56 4.64
CA LEU A 65 -2.22 -2.30 4.92
C LEU A 65 -1.67 -1.68 6.20
N HIS A 66 -1.75 -2.43 7.30
CA HIS A 66 -1.45 -1.96 8.65
C HIS A 66 0.04 -1.74 8.90
N SER A 67 0.93 -2.56 8.32
CA SER A 67 2.37 -2.45 8.61
C SER A 67 3.18 -1.72 7.54
N ARG A 68 2.61 -1.41 6.37
CA ARG A 68 3.36 -0.79 5.26
C ARG A 68 2.63 0.38 4.62
N ILE A 69 1.41 0.19 4.12
CA ILE A 69 0.70 1.20 3.33
C ILE A 69 0.30 2.39 4.20
N GLU A 70 -0.48 2.12 5.24
CA GLU A 70 -1.02 3.15 6.11
C GLU A 70 0.08 3.90 6.89
N PRO A 71 1.05 3.23 7.54
CA PRO A 71 2.09 3.94 8.29
C PRO A 71 2.89 4.91 7.44
N ARG A 72 3.19 4.56 6.20
CA ARG A 72 3.97 5.40 5.30
C ARG A 72 3.19 6.60 4.81
N TYR A 73 1.94 6.39 4.41
CA TYR A 73 1.08 7.49 3.97
C TYR A 73 0.84 8.49 5.12
N ARG A 74 0.44 7.99 6.30
CA ARG A 74 0.18 8.80 7.48
C ARG A 74 1.43 9.55 7.97
N TYR A 75 2.60 8.92 7.89
CA TYR A 75 3.84 9.59 8.27
C TYR A 75 4.19 10.73 7.31
N LEU A 76 4.02 10.54 6.00
CA LEU A 76 4.24 11.63 5.02
C LEU A 76 3.29 12.81 5.26
N GLN A 77 2.04 12.54 5.65
CA GLN A 77 1.11 13.59 6.09
C GLN A 77 1.61 14.30 7.36
N HIS A 78 2.15 13.54 8.33
CA HIS A 78 2.64 14.10 9.59
C HIS A 78 3.83 15.06 9.40
N VAL A 79 4.75 14.74 8.50
CA VAL A 79 5.96 15.55 8.24
C VAL A 79 5.77 16.60 7.13
N ASP A 80 4.53 16.85 6.72
CA ASP A 80 4.15 17.77 5.63
C ASP A 80 4.95 17.53 4.33
N HIS A 81 5.18 16.26 4.00
CA HIS A 81 5.92 15.85 2.81
C HIS A 81 4.96 15.36 1.72
N ASN A 82 5.35 15.58 0.46
CA ASN A 82 4.55 15.24 -0.74
C ASN A 82 4.02 13.79 -0.75
N THR A 83 2.72 13.63 -0.46
CA THR A 83 1.97 12.38 -0.56
C THR A 83 1.57 12.03 -1.99
N GLY A 84 1.69 12.97 -2.93
CA GLY A 84 1.46 12.80 -4.37
C GLY A 84 2.59 12.09 -5.11
N CYS A 85 3.64 11.61 -4.41
CA CYS A 85 4.65 10.75 -5.02
C CYS A 85 4.07 9.38 -5.44
N SER A 86 4.70 8.69 -6.39
CA SER A 86 4.19 7.40 -6.88
C SER A 86 4.13 6.33 -5.79
N LEU A 87 3.18 5.41 -5.89
CA LEU A 87 3.09 4.28 -4.94
C LEU A 87 4.40 3.50 -4.85
N SER A 88 5.10 3.32 -5.97
CA SER A 88 6.37 2.59 -5.99
C SER A 88 7.45 3.35 -5.21
N TYR A 89 7.54 4.67 -5.40
CA TYR A 89 8.49 5.50 -4.66
C TYR A 89 8.25 5.42 -3.15
N MET A 90 6.98 5.45 -2.73
CA MET A 90 6.60 5.39 -1.32
C MET A 90 6.75 3.99 -0.71
N LEU A 91 6.30 2.94 -1.38
CA LEU A 91 6.08 1.62 -0.76
C LEU A 91 7.20 0.61 -0.99
N THR A 92 7.96 0.72 -2.08
CA THR A 92 9.01 -0.24 -2.42
C THR A 92 10.25 -0.16 -1.51
N PRO A 93 10.78 1.03 -1.15
CA PRO A 93 12.00 1.12 -0.32
C PRO A 93 11.87 0.45 1.05
N GLY A 94 12.95 -0.10 1.62
CA GLY A 94 12.99 -0.49 3.04
C GLY A 94 12.78 0.70 3.98
N ASP A 95 12.53 0.46 5.27
CA ASP A 95 12.15 1.53 6.21
C ASP A 95 13.22 2.63 6.35
N GLU A 96 14.51 2.27 6.34
CA GLU A 96 15.61 3.24 6.35
C GLU A 96 15.61 4.15 5.11
N LYS A 97 15.49 3.54 3.93
CA LYS A 97 15.46 4.30 2.67
C LYS A 97 14.16 5.12 2.55
N PHE A 98 13.04 4.61 3.04
CA PHE A 98 11.79 5.36 3.12
C PHE A 98 11.96 6.60 3.98
N ALA A 99 12.40 6.45 5.24
CA ALA A 99 12.56 7.58 6.16
C ALA A 99 13.51 8.64 5.56
N ARG A 100 14.71 8.23 5.13
CA ARG A 100 15.73 9.18 4.65
C ARG A 100 15.40 9.81 3.30
N VAL A 101 14.93 9.03 2.34
CA VAL A 101 14.84 9.48 0.93
C VAL A 101 13.43 9.92 0.57
N VAL A 102 12.40 9.30 1.15
CA VAL A 102 11.00 9.60 0.83
C VAL A 102 10.41 10.61 1.81
N ALA A 103 10.64 10.43 3.11
CA ALA A 103 10.11 11.31 4.15
C ALA A 103 11.07 12.46 4.52
N GLY A 104 12.35 12.37 4.17
CA GLY A 104 13.35 13.39 4.52
C GLY A 104 13.70 13.43 6.01
N THR A 105 13.48 12.33 6.73
CA THR A 105 13.71 12.22 8.19
C THR A 105 14.66 11.08 8.54
N SER A 106 14.93 10.86 9.83
CA SER A 106 15.73 9.73 10.29
C SER A 106 14.90 8.45 10.44
N LEU A 107 15.54 7.29 10.34
CA LEU A 107 14.89 6.01 10.63
C LEU A 107 14.34 5.96 12.06
N GLU A 108 15.09 6.50 13.02
CA GLU A 108 14.71 6.55 14.43
C GLU A 108 13.43 7.36 14.64
N GLU A 109 13.31 8.51 14.00
CA GLU A 109 12.13 9.36 14.08
C GLU A 109 10.90 8.64 13.52
N TYR A 110 11.02 8.05 12.32
CA TYR A 110 9.93 7.29 11.71
C TYR A 110 9.50 6.11 12.59
N MET A 111 10.45 5.34 13.13
CA MET A 111 10.14 4.18 13.97
C MET A 111 9.52 4.59 15.31
N THR A 112 10.01 5.66 15.92
CA THR A 112 9.46 6.21 17.16
C THR A 112 8.03 6.68 16.96
N TRP A 113 7.80 7.48 15.91
CA TRP A 113 6.47 7.95 15.53
C TRP A 113 5.53 6.77 15.25
N ARG A 114 5.96 5.79 14.44
CA ARG A 114 5.16 4.62 14.07
C ARG A 114 4.79 3.76 15.27
N SER A 115 5.71 3.56 16.21
CA SER A 115 5.43 2.81 17.43
C SER A 115 4.46 3.57 18.35
N LYS A 116 4.63 4.89 18.47
CA LYS A 116 3.83 5.72 19.37
C LYS A 116 2.41 5.96 18.86
N GLU A 117 2.27 6.36 17.60
CA GLU A 117 1.00 6.80 17.02
C GLU A 117 0.16 5.64 16.46
N LEU A 118 0.82 4.57 15.98
CA LEU A 118 0.11 3.43 15.36
C LEU A 118 0.24 2.12 16.16
N GLY A 119 1.01 2.11 17.26
CA GLY A 119 1.23 0.90 18.06
C GLY A 119 2.01 -0.20 17.32
N ILE A 120 2.71 0.13 16.24
CA ILE A 120 3.45 -0.86 15.43
C ILE A 120 4.91 -0.87 15.86
N ALA A 121 5.29 -1.91 16.59
CA ALA A 121 6.68 -2.12 16.99
C ALA A 121 7.58 -2.41 15.75
N PRO A 122 8.87 -2.05 15.82
CA PRO A 122 9.84 -2.48 14.82
C PRO A 122 9.91 -4.01 14.76
N ALA A 123 10.12 -4.55 13.55
CA ALA A 123 10.40 -5.97 13.39
C ALA A 123 11.66 -6.32 14.18
N ARG A 124 11.59 -7.38 15.00
CA ARG A 124 12.72 -7.90 15.78
C ARG A 124 13.79 -8.49 14.88
#